data_AF-A0A960PP69-F1
#
_entry.id   AF-A0A960PP69-F1
#
_cell.length_a   1.000
_cell.length_b   1.000
_cell.length_c   1.000
_cell.angle_alpha   90.00
_cell.angle_beta   90.00
_cell.angle_gamma   90.00
#
_symmetry.space_group_name_H-M   'P 1'
#
loop_
_entity.id
_entity.type
_entity.pdbx_description
1 polymer ?
#
loop_
_entity_poly.entity_id
_entity_poly.type
_entity_poly.pdbx_seq_one_letter_code
_entity_poly.pdbx_strand_id
1 'polypeptide(L)'
;MTIALGVLMFTVVILSLVTILLVAKNKLVASGDVKILINDDESKAITVKSGSTLLSTLADHKIFIPSACGGMGSCGVCKVHVVEGGGAMLPTEKGFISRGEAREGCRLSCQVKVKSDMKIEVEPEIFSVRKWLCKVRSNHNVATFIKELVLELPPGEAVPFRAGGYIQIECPP
;
A
#
# COMPACT_ATOMS: atom_id res chain seq x y z
N MET A 1 -47.48 -32.58 -8.66
CA MET A 1 -47.58 -31.10 -8.74
C MET A 1 -47.26 -30.42 -7.41
N THR A 2 -47.85 -30.87 -6.29
CA THR A 2 -47.69 -30.27 -4.95
C THR A 2 -46.25 -30.22 -4.43
N ILE A 3 -45.46 -31.28 -4.64
CA ILE A 3 -44.04 -31.33 -4.25
C ILE A 3 -43.23 -30.28 -5.02
N ALA A 4 -43.45 -30.16 -6.34
CA ALA A 4 -42.75 -29.18 -7.17
C ALA A 4 -43.08 -27.73 -6.77
N LEU A 5 -44.36 -27.44 -6.47
CA LEU A 5 -44.79 -26.14 -5.95
C LEU A 5 -44.17 -25.81 -4.58
N GLY A 6 -44.07 -26.79 -3.68
CA GLY A 6 -43.42 -26.61 -2.37
C GLY A 6 -41.93 -26.31 -2.49
N VAL A 7 -41.22 -27.05 -3.34
CA VAL A 7 -39.79 -26.82 -3.61
C VAL A 7 -39.56 -25.45 -4.25
N LEU A 8 -40.41 -25.04 -5.19
CA LEU A 8 -40.35 -23.72 -5.84
C LEU A 8 -40.57 -22.58 -4.83
N MET A 9 -41.57 -22.69 -3.96
CA MET A 9 -41.85 -21.67 -2.95
C MET A 9 -40.67 -21.50 -1.99
N PHE A 10 -40.12 -22.61 -1.50
CA PHE A 10 -39.00 -22.59 -0.55
C PHE A 10 -37.73 -21.99 -1.17
N THR A 11 -37.42 -22.34 -2.43
CA THR A 11 -36.28 -21.76 -3.16
C THR A 11 -36.46 -20.27 -3.41
N VAL A 12 -37.67 -19.80 -3.76
CA VAL A 12 -37.94 -18.37 -3.95
C VAL A 12 -37.76 -17.58 -2.65
N VAL A 13 -38.20 -18.12 -1.50
CA VAL A 13 -38.03 -17.46 -0.20
C VAL A 13 -36.55 -17.37 0.19
N ILE A 14 -35.76 -18.42 -0.05
CA ILE A 14 -34.32 -18.38 0.23
C ILE A 14 -33.62 -17.38 -0.70
N LEU A 15 -33.93 -17.40 -1.99
CA LEU A 15 -33.33 -16.48 -2.96
C LEU A 15 -33.69 -15.02 -2.65
N SER A 16 -34.95 -14.75 -2.25
CA SER A 16 -35.35 -13.39 -1.87
C SER A 16 -34.60 -12.90 -0.64
N LEU A 17 -34.45 -13.76 0.38
CA LEU A 17 -33.69 -13.44 1.59
C LEU A 17 -32.21 -13.14 1.26
N VAL A 18 -31.57 -14.00 0.46
CA VAL A 18 -30.17 -13.79 0.02
C VAL A 18 -30.04 -12.48 -0.77
N THR A 19 -31.01 -12.17 -1.64
CA THR A 19 -31.00 -10.94 -2.43
C THR A 19 -31.11 -9.70 -1.53
N ILE A 20 -32.00 -9.72 -0.53
CA ILE A 20 -32.13 -8.64 0.45
C ILE A 20 -30.83 -8.44 1.23
N LEU A 21 -30.19 -9.53 1.67
CA LEU A 21 -28.90 -9.48 2.37
C LEU A 21 -27.78 -8.88 1.50
N LEU A 22 -27.72 -9.26 0.21
CA LEU A 22 -26.72 -8.71 -0.72
C LEU A 22 -26.96 -7.21 -1.01
N VAL A 23 -28.21 -6.79 -1.17
CA VAL A 23 -28.55 -5.36 -1.37
C VAL A 23 -28.21 -4.54 -0.12
N ALA A 24 -28.53 -5.05 1.07
CA ALA A 24 -28.17 -4.41 2.34
C ALA A 24 -26.65 -4.29 2.48
N LYS A 25 -25.90 -5.36 2.20
CA LYS A 25 -24.43 -5.35 2.23
C LYS A 25 -23.85 -4.31 1.25
N ASN A 26 -24.36 -4.25 0.01
CA ASN A 26 -23.84 -3.33 -1.00
C ASN A 26 -24.09 -1.85 -0.66
N LYS A 27 -25.18 -1.55 0.06
CA LYS A 27 -25.44 -0.18 0.55
C LYS A 27 -24.68 0.18 1.82
N LEU A 28 -24.47 -0.76 2.73
CA LEU A 28 -23.84 -0.51 4.03
C LEU A 28 -22.31 -0.56 3.97
N VAL A 29 -21.73 -1.30 3.03
CA VAL A 29 -20.28 -1.34 2.80
C VAL A 29 -19.94 -0.31 1.74
N ALA A 30 -19.35 0.81 2.16
CA ALA A 30 -18.80 1.84 1.28
C ALA A 30 -17.74 1.23 0.36
N SER A 31 -18.19 0.75 -0.80
CA SER A 31 -17.39 0.18 -1.88
C SER A 31 -17.20 1.19 -3.01
N GLY A 32 -17.36 2.48 -2.67
CA GLY A 32 -17.17 3.59 -3.59
C GLY A 32 -15.69 3.94 -3.75
N ASP A 33 -15.44 4.81 -4.72
CA ASP A 33 -14.14 5.46 -4.87
C ASP A 33 -13.87 6.34 -3.64
N VAL A 34 -12.64 6.24 -3.15
CA VAL A 34 -12.15 6.90 -1.94
C VAL A 34 -11.11 7.95 -2.34
N LYS A 35 -11.17 9.12 -1.71
CA LYS A 35 -10.19 10.19 -1.93
C LYS A 35 -9.10 10.14 -0.86
N ILE A 36 -7.85 10.07 -1.30
CA ILE A 36 -6.66 10.20 -0.46
C ILE A 36 -6.06 11.59 -0.72
N LEU A 37 -5.97 12.41 0.32
CA LEU A 37 -5.27 13.70 0.28
C LEU A 37 -3.85 13.52 0.84
N ILE A 38 -2.86 14.08 0.14
CA ILE A 38 -1.45 13.95 0.49
C ILE A 38 -0.86 15.34 0.77
N ASN A 39 -0.32 15.55 1.97
CA ASN A 39 0.30 16.82 2.42
C ASN A 39 -0.62 18.05 2.26
N ASP A 40 -1.92 17.89 2.49
CA ASP A 40 -2.95 18.93 2.35
C ASP A 40 -3.02 19.63 0.97
N ASP A 41 -2.42 19.03 -0.05
CA ASP A 41 -2.40 19.56 -1.41
C ASP A 41 -3.48 18.87 -2.27
N GLU A 42 -4.55 19.59 -2.62
CA GLU A 42 -5.62 19.05 -3.45
C GLU A 42 -5.17 18.64 -4.86
N SER A 43 -4.08 19.23 -5.37
CA SER A 43 -3.54 18.86 -6.69
C SER A 43 -2.91 17.46 -6.70
N LYS A 44 -2.53 16.94 -5.53
CA LYS A 44 -1.97 15.60 -5.33
C LYS A 44 -3.00 14.61 -4.80
N ALA A 45 -4.27 15.00 -4.75
CA ALA A 45 -5.34 14.11 -4.31
C ALA A 45 -5.50 12.94 -5.28
N ILE A 46 -5.65 11.74 -4.72
CA ILE A 46 -5.77 10.51 -5.50
C ILE A 46 -7.13 9.88 -5.23
N THR A 47 -7.86 9.56 -6.29
CA THR A 47 -9.13 8.83 -6.22
C THR A 47 -8.87 7.36 -6.53
N VAL A 48 -9.16 6.48 -5.56
CA VAL A 48 -8.78 5.05 -5.61
C VAL A 48 -9.92 4.17 -5.17
N LYS A 49 -9.92 2.92 -5.65
CA LYS A 49 -10.90 1.92 -5.19
C LYS A 49 -10.61 1.52 -3.75
N SER A 50 -11.66 1.40 -2.95
CA SER A 50 -11.56 0.88 -1.58
C SER A 50 -11.16 -0.61 -1.57
N GLY A 51 -10.36 -1.00 -0.58
CA GLY A 51 -10.04 -2.40 -0.26
C GLY A 51 -8.55 -2.77 -0.33
N SER A 52 -7.73 -2.01 -1.06
CA SER A 52 -6.28 -2.22 -1.14
C SER A 52 -5.54 -1.64 0.08
N THR A 53 -4.26 -2.03 0.22
CA THR A 53 -3.38 -1.45 1.23
C THR A 53 -2.91 -0.07 0.80
N LEU A 54 -2.62 0.82 1.75
CA LEU A 54 -2.11 2.16 1.44
C LEU A 54 -0.77 2.09 0.67
N LEU A 55 0.10 1.13 1.00
CA LEU A 55 1.36 0.92 0.28
C LEU A 55 1.14 0.61 -1.21
N SER A 56 0.29 -0.38 -1.52
CA SER A 56 0.02 -0.77 -2.92
C SER A 56 -0.65 0.37 -3.70
N THR A 57 -1.61 1.04 -3.07
CA THR A 57 -2.33 2.16 -3.67
C THR A 57 -1.38 3.31 -4.03
N LEU A 58 -0.47 3.66 -3.13
CA LEU A 58 0.51 4.72 -3.41
C LEU A 58 1.51 4.31 -4.49
N ALA A 59 1.95 3.05 -4.49
CA ALA A 59 2.83 2.52 -5.53
C ALA A 59 2.21 2.57 -6.94
N ASP A 60 0.91 2.24 -7.06
CA ASP A 60 0.17 2.32 -8.33
C ASP A 60 0.13 3.75 -8.89
N HIS A 61 0.13 4.74 -8.00
CA HIS A 61 0.19 6.16 -8.34
C HIS A 61 1.62 6.73 -8.36
N LYS A 62 2.64 5.86 -8.46
CA LYS A 62 4.07 6.21 -8.55
C LYS A 62 4.64 6.93 -7.33
N ILE A 63 4.02 6.73 -6.16
CA ILE A 63 4.53 7.19 -4.86
C ILE A 63 5.10 5.99 -4.12
N PHE A 64 6.42 5.86 -4.12
CA PHE A 64 7.10 4.67 -3.63
C PHE A 64 7.56 4.83 -2.17
N ILE A 65 6.70 4.42 -1.23
CA ILE A 65 7.10 4.34 0.19
C ILE A 65 8.13 3.20 0.34
N PRO A 66 9.22 3.42 1.09
CA PRO A 66 10.22 2.39 1.32
C PRO A 66 9.63 1.15 1.99
N SER A 67 9.83 -0.02 1.38
CA SER A 67 9.31 -1.29 1.88
C SER A 67 10.28 -2.44 1.59
N ALA A 68 11.02 -2.86 2.62
CA ALA A 68 11.96 -3.97 2.49
C ALA A 68 11.28 -5.36 2.46
N CYS A 69 10.09 -5.50 3.07
CA CYS A 69 9.38 -6.78 3.20
C CYS A 69 8.27 -7.01 2.16
N GLY A 70 8.12 -6.12 1.16
CA GLY A 70 7.07 -6.26 0.15
C GLY A 70 5.64 -6.19 0.69
N GLY A 71 5.43 -5.59 1.86
CA GLY A 71 4.10 -5.40 2.45
C GLY A 71 3.68 -6.43 3.50
N MET A 72 4.55 -7.36 3.89
CA MET A 72 4.25 -8.37 4.93
C MET A 72 4.12 -7.82 6.36
N GLY A 73 4.46 -6.55 6.59
CA GLY A 73 4.36 -5.93 7.92
C GLY A 73 5.44 -6.39 8.91
N SER A 74 6.55 -6.96 8.43
CA SER A 74 7.62 -7.52 9.26
C SER A 74 8.88 -6.65 9.37
N CYS A 75 9.06 -5.65 8.50
CA CYS A 75 10.27 -4.80 8.51
C CYS A 75 10.13 -3.47 9.26
N GLY A 76 8.90 -2.96 9.46
CA GLY A 76 8.67 -1.67 10.12
C GLY A 76 9.16 -0.42 9.37
N VAL A 77 9.63 -0.55 8.12
CA VAL A 77 10.17 0.58 7.33
C VAL A 77 9.07 1.40 6.64
N CYS A 78 7.89 0.80 6.40
CA CYS A 78 6.79 1.39 5.62
C CYS A 78 6.00 2.48 6.40
N LYS A 79 6.66 3.29 7.24
CA LYS A 79 6.02 4.30 8.10
C LYS A 79 5.42 5.44 7.29
N VAL A 80 4.23 5.88 7.69
CA VAL A 80 3.49 7.02 7.12
C VAL A 80 2.68 7.67 8.21
N HIS A 81 2.49 8.99 8.14
CA HIS A 81 1.62 9.72 9.06
C HIS A 81 0.22 9.80 8.48
N VAL A 82 -0.77 9.30 9.22
CA VAL A 82 -2.19 9.36 8.86
C VAL A 82 -2.86 10.37 9.78
N VAL A 83 -3.21 11.52 9.21
CA VAL A 83 -3.84 12.64 9.93
C VAL A 83 -5.32 12.35 10.17
N GLU A 84 -6.02 11.86 9.15
CA GLU A 84 -7.44 11.52 9.21
C GLU A 84 -7.71 10.21 8.47
N GLY A 85 -8.62 9.40 9.01
CA GLY A 85 -8.97 8.09 8.43
C GLY A 85 -8.02 6.97 8.90
N GLY A 86 -7.88 5.91 8.08
CA GLY A 86 -6.94 4.80 8.33
C GLY A 86 -7.30 3.80 9.45
N GLY A 87 -8.33 4.09 10.26
CA GLY A 87 -8.85 3.17 11.27
C GLY A 87 -7.91 2.94 12.46
N ALA A 88 -8.23 1.94 13.29
CA ALA A 88 -7.46 1.63 14.50
C ALA A 88 -6.12 0.94 14.20
N MET A 89 -5.13 1.13 15.08
CA MET A 89 -3.81 0.50 14.99
C MET A 89 -3.90 -1.00 15.18
N LEU A 90 -3.37 -1.76 14.21
CA LEU A 90 -3.33 -3.21 14.28
C LEU A 90 -2.22 -3.68 15.25
N PRO A 91 -2.37 -4.85 15.89
CA PRO A 91 -1.34 -5.42 16.76
C PRO A 91 0.01 -5.62 16.06
N THR A 92 0.00 -5.86 14.74
CA THR A 92 1.21 -6.01 13.91
C THR A 92 2.05 -4.75 13.85
N GLU A 93 1.44 -3.57 14.02
CA GLU A 93 2.12 -2.28 13.97
C GLU A 93 2.77 -1.91 15.32
N LYS A 94 2.20 -2.40 16.43
CA LYS A 94 2.61 -2.02 17.80
C LYS A 94 4.06 -2.37 18.15
N GLY A 95 4.65 -3.35 17.46
CA GLY A 95 6.06 -3.73 17.65
C GLY A 95 7.04 -2.73 17.02
N PHE A 96 6.61 -1.95 16.02
CA PHE A 96 7.48 -1.07 15.24
C PHE A 96 7.23 0.42 15.49
N ILE A 97 6.11 0.75 16.11
CA ILE A 97 5.67 2.13 16.34
C ILE A 97 5.60 2.38 17.84
N SER A 98 6.31 3.42 18.29
CA SER A 98 6.30 3.85 19.68
C SER A 98 4.97 4.50 20.06
N ARG A 99 4.70 4.63 21.36
CA ARG A 99 3.50 5.32 21.84
C ARG A 99 3.44 6.81 21.46
N GLY A 100 4.59 7.45 21.28
CA GLY A 100 4.68 8.85 20.82
C GLY A 100 4.26 8.96 19.36
N GLU A 101 4.94 8.22 18.48
CA GLU A 101 4.63 8.14 17.05
C GLU A 101 3.17 7.73 16.80
N ALA A 102 2.63 6.80 17.59
CA ALA A 102 1.24 6.38 17.47
C ALA A 102 0.23 7.51 17.77
N ARG A 103 0.59 8.46 18.65
CA ARG A 103 -0.25 9.64 18.95
C ARG A 103 -0.20 10.68 17.84
N GLU A 104 0.92 10.74 17.12
CA GLU A 104 1.12 11.57 15.93
C GLU A 104 0.49 10.96 14.67
N GLY A 105 -0.18 9.81 14.79
CA GLY A 105 -0.84 9.15 13.66
C GLY A 105 0.12 8.35 12.78
N CYS A 106 1.32 8.02 13.26
CA CYS A 106 2.24 7.13 12.55
C CYS A 106 1.66 5.72 12.42
N ARG A 107 1.66 5.19 11.21
CA ARG A 107 1.12 3.88 10.82
C ARG A 107 2.03 3.19 9.82
N LEU A 108 1.87 1.87 9.69
CA LEU A 108 2.51 1.10 8.64
C LEU A 108 1.61 1.13 7.38
N SER A 109 2.03 1.83 6.33
CA SER A 109 1.28 1.94 5.07
C SER A 109 0.91 0.58 4.47
N CYS A 110 1.74 -0.43 4.71
CA CYS A 110 1.52 -1.79 4.25
C CYS A 110 0.42 -2.55 5.01
N GLN A 111 0.02 -2.10 6.21
CA GLN A 111 -1.02 -2.72 7.04
C GLN A 111 -2.33 -1.92 7.06
N VAL A 112 -2.27 -0.63 6.73
CA VAL A 112 -3.44 0.24 6.64
C VAL A 112 -4.23 -0.08 5.36
N LYS A 113 -5.53 -0.39 5.52
CA LYS A 113 -6.45 -0.60 4.39
C LYS A 113 -7.21 0.68 4.06
N VAL A 114 -7.22 1.04 2.79
CA VAL A 114 -7.97 2.20 2.29
C VAL A 114 -9.45 1.81 2.18
N LYS A 115 -10.29 2.28 3.11
CA LYS A 115 -11.73 1.97 3.16
C LYS A 115 -12.64 3.20 3.15
N SER A 116 -12.10 4.34 3.54
CA SER A 116 -12.79 5.62 3.64
C SER A 116 -11.79 6.71 3.28
N ASP A 117 -12.30 7.90 2.98
CA ASP A 117 -11.46 9.06 2.69
C ASP A 117 -10.44 9.26 3.82
N MET A 118 -9.22 9.59 3.43
CA MET A 118 -8.11 9.71 4.36
C MET A 118 -7.13 10.80 3.96
N LYS A 119 -6.50 11.40 4.97
CA LYS A 119 -5.43 12.38 4.80
C LYS A 119 -4.15 11.78 5.32
N ILE A 120 -3.11 11.86 4.50
CA ILE A 120 -1.79 11.35 4.84
C ILE A 120 -0.73 12.42 4.65
N GLU A 121 0.33 12.33 5.44
CA GLU A 121 1.55 13.10 5.30
C GLU A 121 2.70 12.18 4.92
N VAL A 122 3.42 12.58 3.88
CA VAL A 122 4.53 11.83 3.27
C VAL A 122 5.69 12.80 3.03
N GLU A 123 6.90 12.38 3.35
CA GLU A 123 8.09 13.21 3.19
C GLU A 123 8.30 13.60 1.71
N PRO A 124 8.70 14.86 1.42
CA PRO A 124 8.91 15.34 0.05
C PRO A 124 9.91 14.50 -0.77
N GLU A 125 10.89 13.89 -0.09
CA GLU A 125 11.92 13.06 -0.71
C GLU A 125 11.34 11.83 -1.41
N ILE A 126 10.25 11.27 -0.89
CA ILE A 126 9.60 10.06 -1.44
C ILE A 126 9.04 10.32 -2.85
N PHE A 127 8.66 11.56 -3.17
CA PHE A 127 8.18 11.92 -4.51
C PHE A 127 9.30 12.00 -5.55
N SER A 128 10.57 12.05 -5.12
CA SER A 128 11.72 12.14 -6.02
C SER A 128 12.30 10.79 -6.43
N VAL A 129 11.76 9.69 -5.86
CA VAL A 129 12.19 8.33 -6.14
C VAL A 129 11.89 7.97 -7.60
N ARG A 130 12.90 7.47 -8.30
CA ARG A 130 12.82 7.05 -9.70
C ARG A 130 13.30 5.61 -9.84
N LYS A 131 12.81 4.93 -10.88
CA LYS A 131 13.23 3.58 -11.25
C LYS A 131 14.14 3.67 -12.46
N TRP A 132 15.31 3.05 -12.37
CA TRP A 132 16.31 3.00 -13.44
C TRP A 132 16.53 1.57 -13.91
N LEU A 133 16.70 1.42 -15.22
CA LEU A 133 17.26 0.20 -15.81
C LEU A 133 18.77 0.42 -16.00
N CYS A 134 19.55 -0.16 -15.09
CA CYS A 134 21.01 -0.04 -15.12
C CYS A 134 21.64 -1.25 -15.80
N LYS A 135 22.81 -1.05 -16.42
CA LYS A 135 23.63 -2.12 -16.97
C LYS A 135 24.71 -2.53 -15.96
N VAL A 136 24.92 -3.83 -15.76
CA VAL A 136 26.02 -4.29 -14.90
C VAL A 136 27.35 -4.02 -15.61
N ARG A 137 28.18 -3.17 -14.99
CA ARG A 137 29.54 -2.86 -15.48
C ARG A 137 30.56 -3.85 -14.95
N SER A 138 30.49 -4.18 -13.66
CA SER A 138 31.35 -5.18 -13.02
C SER A 138 30.66 -5.84 -11.82
N ASN A 139 31.09 -7.05 -11.49
CA ASN A 139 30.59 -7.84 -10.36
C ASN A 139 31.67 -8.76 -9.77
N HIS A 140 32.79 -8.17 -9.34
CA HIS A 140 33.96 -8.94 -8.88
C HIS A 140 33.86 -9.29 -7.39
N ASN A 141 34.57 -10.34 -6.96
CA ASN A 141 34.64 -10.72 -5.55
C ASN A 141 35.68 -9.84 -4.84
N VAL A 142 35.25 -9.16 -3.77
CA VAL A 142 36.14 -8.42 -2.85
C VAL A 142 36.53 -9.31 -1.66
N ALA A 143 35.67 -10.27 -1.31
CA ALA A 143 35.93 -11.30 -0.32
C ALA A 143 35.26 -12.62 -0.72
N THR A 144 35.41 -13.67 0.10
CA THR A 144 34.80 -14.99 -0.12
C THR A 144 33.29 -14.92 -0.36
N PHE A 145 32.58 -14.03 0.36
CA PHE A 145 31.12 -13.87 0.30
C PHE A 145 30.66 -12.44 0.00
N ILE A 146 31.55 -11.54 -0.41
CA ILE A 146 31.22 -10.13 -0.72
C ILE A 146 31.62 -9.83 -2.17
N LYS A 147 30.68 -9.28 -2.93
CA LYS A 147 30.88 -8.82 -4.31
C LYS A 147 30.68 -7.32 -4.42
N GLU A 148 31.54 -6.67 -5.21
CA GLU A 148 31.34 -5.29 -5.62
C GLU A 148 30.54 -5.28 -6.92
N LEU A 149 29.28 -4.86 -6.83
CA LEU A 149 28.39 -4.68 -7.98
C LEU A 149 28.42 -3.21 -8.42
N VAL A 150 29.05 -2.94 -9.57
CA VAL A 150 29.08 -1.61 -10.17
C VAL A 150 28.06 -1.56 -11.30
N LEU A 151 27.12 -0.62 -11.18
CA LEU A 151 26.05 -0.41 -12.14
C LEU A 151 26.29 0.87 -12.94
N GLU A 152 26.09 0.78 -14.25
CA GLU A 152 26.09 1.89 -15.17
C GLU A 152 24.65 2.42 -15.32
N LEU A 153 24.46 3.69 -14.97
CA LEU A 153 23.18 4.39 -15.12
C LEU A 153 22.90 4.70 -16.60
N PRO A 154 21.63 4.86 -17.00
CA PRO A 154 21.27 5.36 -18.32
C PRO A 154 21.99 6.69 -18.65
N PRO A 155 22.32 6.94 -19.94
CA PRO A 155 23.05 8.13 -20.33
C PRO A 155 22.29 9.40 -19.97
N GLY A 156 22.95 10.33 -19.27
CA GLY A 156 22.39 11.61 -18.84
C GLY A 156 21.66 11.59 -17.50
N GLU A 157 21.58 10.44 -16.83
CA GLU A 157 20.97 10.33 -15.51
C GLU A 157 22.01 10.25 -14.39
N ALA A 158 21.81 11.06 -13.35
CA ALA A 158 22.56 10.99 -12.11
C ALA A 158 21.57 10.74 -10.97
N VAL A 159 21.97 9.91 -10.00
CA VAL A 159 21.17 9.67 -8.79
C VAL A 159 21.54 10.76 -7.77
N PRO A 160 20.65 11.70 -7.43
CA PRO A 160 20.89 12.66 -6.38
C PRO A 160 20.70 11.95 -5.03
N PHE A 161 21.73 11.23 -4.56
CA PHE A 161 21.71 10.56 -3.26
C PHE A 161 22.58 11.28 -2.25
N ARG A 162 22.22 11.17 -0.97
CA ARG A 162 23.08 11.53 0.16
C ARG A 162 23.82 10.30 0.64
N ALA A 163 25.09 10.46 1.05
CA ALA A 163 25.85 9.37 1.66
C ALA A 163 25.07 8.75 2.85
N GLY A 164 24.99 7.42 2.86
CA GLY A 164 24.15 6.67 3.81
C GLY A 164 22.77 6.26 3.26
N GLY A 165 22.39 6.75 2.08
CA GLY A 165 21.22 6.25 1.35
C GLY A 165 21.39 4.83 0.83
N TYR A 166 20.29 4.22 0.44
CA TYR A 166 20.25 2.87 -0.14
C TYR A 166 19.36 2.86 -1.40
N ILE A 167 19.52 1.81 -2.21
CA ILE A 167 18.65 1.54 -3.36
C ILE A 167 17.95 0.20 -3.16
N GLN A 168 16.79 0.03 -3.81
CA GLN A 168 16.10 -1.25 -3.86
C GLN A 168 16.31 -1.88 -5.24
N ILE A 169 16.91 -3.07 -5.27
CA ILE A 169 17.13 -3.84 -6.50
C ILE A 169 15.96 -4.81 -6.67
N GLU A 170 15.31 -4.76 -7.82
CA GLU A 170 14.27 -5.70 -8.21
C GLU A 170 14.90 -6.80 -9.07
N CYS A 171 14.74 -8.06 -8.66
CA CYS A 171 15.17 -9.22 -9.44
C CYS A 171 13.94 -9.83 -10.11
N PRO A 172 13.88 -9.91 -11.46
CA PRO A 172 12.83 -10.66 -12.13
C PRO A 172 12.91 -12.17 -11.76
N PRO A 173 11.79 -12.90 -11.81
CA PRO A 173 11.72 -14.33 -11.49
C PRO A 173 12.44 -15.21 -12.51
#